data_AF-A0A524KJB3-F1
#
_entry.id   AF-A0A524KJB3-F1
#
_cell.length_a   1.000
_cell.length_b   1.000
_cell.length_c   1.000
_cell.angle_alpha   90.00
_cell.angle_beta   90.00
_cell.angle_gamma   90.00
#
_symmetry.space_group_name_H-M   'P 1'
#
loop_
_entity.id
_entity.type
_entity.pdbx_description
1 polymer ?
#
loop_
_entity_poly.entity_id
_entity_poly.type
_entity_poly.pdbx_seq_one_letter_code
_entity_poly.pdbx_strand_id
1 'polypeptide(L)'
;MLAIDGSLLDFKRLDLLAMGESAIHRLDPRAKVLTTLVYILCVVSFGRYELAAMLPFLLYPVALLALADLPAGYIGRKILVVLPFAVLVGLFNPLFDRQVVMQIGSLDVWGGWVSCASI
;
A
#
# COMPACT_ATOMS: atom_id res chain seq x y z
N MET A 1 -16.34 -18.26 20.55
CA MET A 1 -17.32 -18.04 19.45
C MET A 1 -17.27 -16.62 18.88
N LEU A 2 -17.06 -15.57 19.67
CA LEU A 2 -16.96 -14.16 19.23
C LEU A 2 -16.08 -13.86 17.99
N ALA A 3 -14.97 -14.58 17.80
CA ALA A 3 -14.06 -14.34 16.67
C ALA A 3 -14.66 -14.77 15.32
N ILE A 4 -15.51 -15.80 15.29
CA ILE A 4 -16.15 -16.30 14.07
C ILE A 4 -17.27 -15.35 13.66
N ASP A 5 -18.05 -14.85 14.62
CA ASP A 5 -19.12 -13.89 14.36
C ASP A 5 -18.56 -12.58 13.78
N GLY A 6 -17.41 -12.13 14.29
CA GLY A 6 -16.71 -10.95 13.76
C GLY A 6 -16.23 -11.12 12.32
N SER A 7 -15.64 -12.27 11.95
CA SER A 7 -15.17 -12.51 10.58
C SER A 7 -16.33 -12.64 9.59
N LEU A 8 -17.44 -13.27 9.98
CA LEU A 8 -18.65 -13.37 9.16
C LEU A 8 -19.26 -11.98 8.88
N LEU A 9 -19.29 -11.09 9.86
CA LEU A 9 -19.76 -9.71 9.68
C LEU A 9 -18.84 -8.93 8.74
N ASP A 10 -17.54 -9.14 8.82
CA ASP A 10 -16.56 -8.50 7.94
C ASP A 10 -16.70 -8.98 6.49
N PHE A 11 -16.94 -10.28 6.28
CA PHE A 11 -17.25 -10.84 4.96
C PHE A 11 -18.53 -10.23 4.39
N LYS A 12 -19.61 -10.15 5.18
CA LYS A 12 -20.85 -9.49 4.74
C LYS A 12 -20.64 -8.03 4.36
N ARG A 13 -19.80 -7.30 5.10
CA ARG A 13 -19.46 -5.91 4.76
C ARG A 13 -18.70 -5.81 3.43
N LEU A 14 -17.74 -6.71 3.18
CA LEU A 14 -17.02 -6.75 1.91
C LEU A 14 -17.95 -7.08 0.74
N ASP A 15 -18.90 -7.99 0.94
CA ASP A 15 -19.90 -8.35 -0.06
C ASP A 15 -20.79 -7.16 -0.41
N LEU A 16 -21.27 -6.42 0.61
CA LEU A 16 -22.03 -5.18 0.41
C LEU A 16 -21.23 -4.11 -0.35
N LEU A 17 -19.92 -3.98 -0.06
CA LEU A 17 -19.05 -3.06 -0.79
C LEU A 17 -18.84 -3.50 -2.25
N ALA A 18 -18.86 -4.80 -2.54
CA ALA A 18 -18.73 -5.31 -3.90
C ALA A 18 -19.98 -5.07 -4.76
N MET A 19 -21.16 -4.92 -4.13
CA MET A 19 -22.44 -4.65 -4.81
C MET A 19 -22.65 -3.17 -5.19
N GLY A 20 -21.65 -2.30 -5.04
CA GLY A 20 -21.74 -0.90 -5.46
C GLY A 20 -21.98 -0.73 -6.97
N GLU A 21 -22.44 0.46 -7.39
CA GLU A 21 -22.78 0.74 -8.80
C GLU A 21 -21.82 1.71 -9.52
N SER A 22 -20.67 2.03 -8.92
CA SER A 22 -19.75 2.98 -9.53
C SER A 22 -19.15 2.50 -10.85
N ALA A 23 -18.53 3.41 -11.62
CA ALA A 23 -17.83 3.07 -12.85
C ALA A 23 -16.79 1.96 -12.65
N ILE A 24 -16.12 1.93 -11.49
CA ILE A 24 -15.17 0.88 -11.13
C ILE A 24 -15.89 -0.45 -10.87
N HIS A 25 -17.04 -0.45 -10.20
CA HIS A 25 -17.77 -1.68 -9.91
C HIS A 25 -18.21 -2.41 -11.18
N ARG A 26 -18.65 -1.65 -12.19
CA ARG A 26 -19.11 -2.16 -13.50
C ARG A 26 -18.00 -2.77 -14.36
N LEU A 27 -16.72 -2.56 -14.03
CA LEU A 27 -15.61 -3.18 -14.76
C LEU A 27 -15.53 -4.68 -14.49
N ASP A 28 -15.12 -5.42 -15.52
CA ASP A 28 -14.82 -6.84 -15.46
C ASP A 28 -13.87 -7.17 -14.29
N PRO A 29 -14.23 -8.10 -13.38
CA PRO A 29 -13.40 -8.46 -12.22
C PRO A 29 -11.98 -8.92 -12.62
N ARG A 30 -11.86 -9.66 -13.73
CA ARG A 30 -10.58 -10.10 -14.29
C ARG A 30 -9.66 -8.94 -14.66
N ALA A 31 -10.22 -7.84 -15.18
CA ALA A 31 -9.45 -6.67 -15.55
C ALA A 31 -8.86 -6.01 -14.29
N LYS A 32 -9.63 -5.90 -13.21
CA LYS A 32 -9.18 -5.36 -11.92
C LYS A 32 -8.03 -6.17 -11.32
N VAL A 33 -8.12 -7.50 -11.39
CA VAL A 33 -7.06 -8.39 -10.90
C VAL A 33 -5.80 -8.22 -11.75
N LEU A 34 -5.93 -8.22 -13.08
CA LEU A 34 -4.80 -8.07 -13.98
C LEU A 34 -4.12 -6.70 -13.83
N THR A 35 -4.89 -5.61 -13.75
CA THR A 35 -4.32 -4.27 -13.54
C THR A 35 -3.62 -4.15 -12.20
N THR A 36 -4.16 -4.77 -11.15
CA THR A 36 -3.50 -4.79 -9.83
C THR A 36 -2.21 -5.60 -9.88
N LEU A 37 -2.17 -6.73 -10.60
CA LEU A 37 -0.95 -7.51 -10.78
C LEU A 37 0.11 -6.69 -11.54
N VAL A 38 -0.26 -6.06 -12.65
CA VAL A 38 0.64 -5.20 -13.43
C VAL A 38 1.13 -4.03 -12.57
N TYR A 39 0.25 -3.39 -11.80
CA TYR A 39 0.62 -2.34 -10.86
C TYR A 39 1.68 -2.82 -9.86
N ILE A 40 1.48 -3.98 -9.23
CA ILE A 40 2.45 -4.55 -8.29
C ILE A 40 3.78 -4.77 -9.00
N LEU A 41 3.78 -5.41 -10.18
CA LEU A 41 4.99 -5.66 -10.97
C LEU A 41 5.73 -4.36 -11.33
N CYS A 42 5.02 -3.32 -11.75
CA CYS A 42 5.59 -2.01 -12.00
C CYS A 42 6.25 -1.45 -10.74
N VAL A 43 5.53 -1.43 -9.61
CA VAL A 43 6.03 -0.87 -8.35
C VAL A 43 7.26 -1.61 -7.85
N VAL A 44 7.27 -2.95 -7.87
CA VAL A 44 8.43 -3.73 -7.41
C VAL A 44 9.61 -3.71 -8.37
N SER A 45 9.41 -3.26 -9.62
CA SER A 45 10.50 -3.09 -10.59
C SER A 45 11.31 -1.80 -10.37
N PHE A 46 10.79 -0.84 -9.60
CA PHE A 46 11.54 0.37 -9.26
C PHE A 46 12.66 0.06 -8.27
N GLY A 47 13.77 0.78 -8.42
CA GLY A 47 14.88 0.71 -7.46
C GLY A 47 14.44 1.24 -6.09
N ARG A 48 14.95 0.62 -5.02
CA ARG A 48 14.69 0.94 -3.61
C ARG A 48 14.91 2.41 -3.18
N TYR A 49 15.55 3.23 -4.03
CA TYR A 49 15.88 4.63 -3.73
C TYR A 49 15.16 5.65 -4.63
N GLU A 50 14.35 5.21 -5.59
CA GLU A 50 13.62 6.10 -6.49
C GLU A 50 12.26 6.51 -5.92
N LEU A 51 12.25 7.02 -4.68
CA LEU A 51 11.03 7.35 -3.95
C LEU A 51 10.13 8.35 -4.69
N ALA A 52 10.76 9.33 -5.35
CA ALA A 52 10.06 10.31 -6.17
C ALA A 52 9.38 9.67 -7.40
N ALA A 53 9.94 8.58 -7.96
CA ALA A 53 9.36 7.85 -9.08
C ALA A 53 8.21 6.93 -8.65
N MET A 54 8.16 6.53 -7.37
CA MET A 54 7.08 5.72 -6.79
C MET A 54 5.85 6.55 -6.39
N LEU A 55 6.02 7.84 -6.09
CA LEU A 55 4.93 8.76 -5.70
C LEU A 55 3.71 8.75 -6.63
N PRO A 56 3.87 8.80 -7.98
CA PRO A 56 2.75 8.70 -8.92
C PRO A 56 1.94 7.41 -8.78
N PHE A 57 2.55 6.31 -8.34
CA PHE A 57 1.86 5.04 -8.16
C PHE A 57 0.83 5.07 -7.02
N LEU A 58 0.97 5.99 -6.04
CA LEU A 58 -0.06 6.21 -5.03
C LEU A 58 -1.37 6.76 -5.61
N LEU A 59 -1.33 7.38 -6.80
CA LEU A 59 -2.53 7.90 -7.43
C LEU A 59 -3.49 6.79 -7.86
N TYR A 60 -2.98 5.62 -8.26
CA TYR A 60 -3.82 4.50 -8.68
C TYR A 60 -4.77 4.00 -7.57
N PRO A 61 -4.29 3.56 -6.38
CA PRO A 61 -5.17 3.12 -5.31
C PRO A 61 -6.04 4.26 -4.77
N VAL A 62 -5.55 5.50 -4.71
CA VAL A 62 -6.35 6.66 -4.27
C VAL A 62 -7.49 6.94 -5.24
N ALA A 63 -7.22 6.96 -6.55
CA ALA A 63 -8.24 7.16 -7.57
C ALA A 63 -9.26 6.01 -7.57
N LEU A 64 -8.82 4.77 -7.37
CA LEU A 64 -9.73 3.63 -7.22
C LEU A 64 -10.66 3.79 -6.02
N LEU A 65 -10.13 4.17 -4.85
CA LEU A 65 -10.94 4.41 -3.65
C LEU A 65 -11.99 5.51 -3.87
N ALA A 66 -11.57 6.61 -4.49
CA ALA A 66 -12.45 7.75 -4.77
C ALA A 66 -13.53 7.40 -5.82
N LEU A 67 -13.14 6.79 -6.95
CA LEU A 67 -14.06 6.42 -8.02
C LEU A 67 -14.97 5.23 -7.66
N ALA A 68 -14.57 4.42 -6.68
CA ALA A 68 -15.38 3.36 -6.11
C ALA A 68 -16.24 3.81 -4.91
N ASP A 69 -16.15 5.08 -4.49
CA ASP A 69 -16.85 5.59 -3.30
C ASP A 69 -16.66 4.69 -2.07
N LEU A 70 -15.44 4.16 -1.91
CA LEU A 70 -15.15 3.20 -0.84
C LEU A 70 -14.91 3.94 0.48
N PRO A 71 -15.44 3.42 1.61
CA PRO A 71 -15.26 4.05 2.91
C PRO A 71 -13.79 4.02 3.34
N ALA A 72 -13.10 5.16 3.21
CA ALA A 72 -11.68 5.30 3.50
C ALA A 72 -11.31 4.85 4.93
N GLY A 73 -12.18 5.11 5.91
CA GLY A 73 -11.98 4.67 7.29
C GLY A 73 -11.95 3.14 7.46
N TYR A 74 -12.77 2.41 6.69
CA TYR A 74 -12.78 0.94 6.73
C TYR A 74 -11.50 0.36 6.12
N ILE A 75 -11.07 0.89 4.97
CA ILE A 75 -9.83 0.48 4.31
C ILE A 75 -8.60 0.84 5.14
N GLY A 76 -8.56 2.07 5.65
CA GLY A 76 -7.48 2.55 6.52
C GLY A 76 -7.31 1.68 7.76
N ARG A 77 -8.41 1.24 8.40
CA ARG A 77 -8.33 0.30 9.53
C ARG A 77 -7.69 -1.04 9.17
N LYS A 78 -7.92 -1.54 7.94
CA LYS A 78 -7.25 -2.76 7.47
C LYS A 78 -5.77 -2.52 7.17
N ILE A 79 -5.42 -1.36 6.61
CA ILE A 79 -4.03 -0.96 6.40
C ILE A 79 -3.28 -0.88 7.73
N LEU A 80 -3.87 -0.25 8.77
CA LEU A 80 -3.28 -0.14 10.10
C LEU A 80 -2.86 -1.48 10.71
N VAL A 81 -3.56 -2.57 10.39
CA VAL A 81 -3.21 -3.92 10.86
C VAL A 81 -1.94 -4.45 10.19
N VAL A 82 -1.69 -4.06 8.94
CA VAL A 82 -0.52 -4.49 8.14
C VAL A 82 0.69 -3.58 8.36
N LEU A 83 0.47 -2.30 8.70
CA LEU A 83 1.52 -1.32 8.99
C LEU A 83 2.61 -1.80 9.97
N PRO A 84 2.33 -2.45 11.12
CA PRO A 84 3.40 -2.86 12.02
C PRO A 84 4.38 -3.83 11.36
N PHE A 85 3.92 -4.69 10.45
CA PHE A 85 4.79 -5.57 9.67
C PHE A 85 5.62 -4.76 8.67
N ALA A 86 4.98 -3.84 7.94
CA ALA A 86 5.67 -2.97 6.99
C ALA A 86 6.76 -2.14 7.68
N VAL A 87 6.42 -1.46 8.79
CA VAL A 87 7.34 -0.66 9.62
C VAL A 87 8.51 -1.51 10.11
N LEU A 88 8.25 -2.74 10.56
CA LEU A 88 9.32 -3.64 11.00
C LEU A 88 10.27 -3.97 9.84
N VAL A 89 9.74 -4.38 8.67
CA VAL A 89 10.55 -4.61 7.47
C VAL A 89 11.35 -3.37 7.07
N GLY A 90 10.74 -2.18 7.16
CA GLY A 90 11.39 -0.90 6.87
C GLY A 90 12.48 -0.52 7.85
N LEU A 91 12.27 -0.78 9.14
CA LEU A 91 13.27 -0.55 10.18
C LEU A 91 14.47 -1.49 10.03
N PHE A 92 14.25 -2.69 9.47
CA PHE A 92 15.31 -3.61 9.10
C PHE A 92 16.01 -3.24 7.78
N ASN A 93 15.42 -2.41 6.92
CA ASN A 93 16.05 -1.98 5.67
C ASN A 93 17.42 -1.28 5.88
N PRO A 94 17.58 -0.33 6.83
CA PRO A 94 18.88 0.20 7.27
C PRO A 94 19.89 -0.84 7.76
N LEU A 95 19.42 -1.93 8.38
CA LEU A 95 20.27 -3.00 8.93
C LEU A 95 20.88 -3.85 7.81
N PHE A 96 20.15 -4.02 6.70
CA PHE A 96 20.64 -4.74 5.51
C PHE A 96 21.32 -3.82 4.49
N ASP A 97 21.07 -2.51 4.54
CA ASP A 97 21.50 -1.55 3.52
C ASP A 97 22.27 -0.37 4.13
N ARG A 98 23.57 -0.57 4.33
CA ARG A 98 24.54 0.41 4.86
C ARG A 98 25.08 1.39 3.80
N GLN A 99 24.37 1.61 2.69
CA GLN A 99 24.81 2.59 1.70
C GLN A 99 24.44 4.01 2.15
N VAL A 100 25.46 4.84 2.34
CA VAL A 100 25.31 6.29 2.54
C VAL A 100 24.88 6.87 1.19
N VAL A 101 23.62 7.33 1.10
CA VAL A 101 23.04 7.82 -0.16
C VAL A 101 23.32 9.31 -0.37
N MET A 102 23.68 10.06 0.69
CA MET A 102 24.12 11.45 0.58
C MET A 102 25.01 11.84 1.76
N GLN A 103 26.10 12.57 1.48
CA GLN A 103 26.81 13.37 2.47
C GLN A 103 26.39 14.83 2.32
N ILE A 104 25.76 15.40 3.35
CA ILE A 104 25.55 16.84 3.44
C ILE A 104 26.61 17.37 4.41
N GLY A 105 27.74 17.83 3.87
CA GLY A 105 28.88 18.31 4.67
C GLY A 105 29.52 17.20 5.50
N SER A 106 29.62 17.37 6.82
CA SER A 106 30.18 16.37 7.77
C SER A 106 29.14 15.43 8.39
N LEU A 107 27.90 15.44 7.89
CA LEU A 107 26.81 14.60 8.36
C LEU A 107 26.51 13.52 7.33
N ASP A 108 26.87 12.28 7.68
CA ASP A 108 26.50 11.10 6.92
C ASP A 108 24.99 10.89 7.02
N VAL A 109 24.26 11.11 5.91
CA VAL A 109 22.83 10.79 5.82
C VAL A 109 22.73 9.32 5.43
N TRP A 110 22.52 8.48 6.44
CA TRP A 110 22.34 7.04 6.28
C TRP A 110 21.07 6.78 5.47
N GLY A 111 21.20 6.06 4.34
CA GLY A 111 20.06 5.73 3.45
C GLY A 111 18.92 5.02 4.17
N GLY A 112 19.20 4.40 5.31
CA GLY A 112 18.22 3.81 6.21
C GLY A 112 17.15 4.77 6.73
N TRP A 113 17.49 6.03 7.07
CA TRP A 113 16.50 6.99 7.54
C TRP A 113 15.55 7.44 6.41
N VAL A 114 16.08 7.52 5.18
CA VAL A 114 15.28 7.81 3.98
C VAL A 114 14.37 6.62 3.63
N SER A 115 14.85 5.39 3.82
CA SER A 115 14.05 4.20 3.57
C SER A 115 12.96 3.96 4.63
N CYS A 116 13.17 4.35 5.89
CA CYS A 116 12.12 4.29 6.92
C CYS A 116 10.96 5.25 6.64
N ALA A 117 11.22 6.38 5.97
CA ALA A 117 10.17 7.31 5.55
C ALA A 117 9.40 6.83 4.30
N SER A 118 9.86 5.75 3.64
CA SER A 118 9.29 5.21 2.40
C SER A 118 8.29 4.06 2.61
N ILE A 119 8.04 3.65 3.86
CA ILE A 119 7.17 2.53 4.21
C ILE A 119 5.90 2.99 4.92
#